data_AF-A0A976SJL9-F1
#
_entry.id   AF-A0A976SJL9-F1
#
_cell.length_a   1.000
_cell.length_b   1.000
_cell.length_c   1.000
_cell.angle_alpha   90.00
_cell.angle_beta   90.00
_cell.angle_gamma   90.00
#
_symmetry.space_group_name_H-M   'P 1'
#
loop_
_entity.id
_entity.type
_entity.pdbx_description
1 polymer ?
#
loop_
_entity_poly.entity_id
_entity_poly.type
_entity_poly.pdbx_seq_one_letter_code
_entity_poly.pdbx_strand_id
1 'polypeptide(L)'
;MTTTRKVLFTVLLLFLALLITAGLLLFFLKPWAKKKIDTPLGIPVDEHPNFIQVFTLFENQPMINDTTKYTVNKRSHLSSEIYEYCLNEDALCTQVKFEDGVFWKHSEDSAYGYPKSFTLDVTDKKGSVTFKDHICYYRLEDSVWKHKFTARMNCLIDLDIDKKQFTDRYFLKKEGQYTRYVPDFGYAFKSVTAGGRCLWKTEDLDSSSPSVTVNELASGDRSVTVNIINGANHVFMVNAN
;
A
#
# COMPACT_ATOMS: atom_id res chain seq x y z
N MET A 1 -43.91 17.96 -44.68
CA MET A 1 -42.68 17.19 -44.37
C MET A 1 -42.82 16.59 -42.97
N THR A 2 -43.83 15.72 -42.80
CA THR A 2 -44.44 15.42 -41.47
C THR A 2 -44.92 13.98 -41.33
N THR A 3 -44.67 13.13 -42.33
CA THR A 3 -45.15 11.73 -42.35
C THR A 3 -44.03 10.74 -42.01
N THR A 4 -42.78 11.02 -42.40
CA THR A 4 -41.63 10.14 -42.14
C THR A 4 -41.21 10.10 -40.67
N ARG A 5 -41.43 11.19 -39.93
CA ARG A 5 -41.02 11.32 -38.51
C ARG A 5 -41.99 10.63 -37.53
N LYS A 6 -43.25 10.40 -37.93
CA LYS A 6 -44.21 9.64 -37.12
C LYS A 6 -44.05 8.12 -37.27
N VAL A 7 -43.68 7.64 -38.46
CA VAL A 7 -43.41 6.21 -38.71
C VAL A 7 -42.13 5.73 -38.01
N LEU A 8 -41.10 6.57 -37.96
CA LEU A 8 -39.85 6.23 -37.26
C LEU A 8 -40.05 6.10 -35.74
N PHE A 9 -40.97 6.88 -35.16
CA PHE A 9 -41.24 6.90 -33.72
C PHE A 9 -42.12 5.72 -33.28
N THR A 10 -43.08 5.30 -34.11
CA THR A 10 -43.91 4.11 -33.82
C THR A 10 -43.15 2.79 -34.04
N VAL A 11 -42.22 2.73 -34.99
CA VAL A 11 -41.34 1.56 -35.16
C VAL A 11 -40.36 1.42 -33.98
N LEU A 12 -39.81 2.53 -33.46
CA LEU A 12 -38.88 2.49 -32.31
C LEU A 12 -39.56 2.06 -30.99
N LEU A 13 -40.83 2.43 -30.78
CA LEU A 13 -41.61 2.01 -29.60
C LEU A 13 -42.03 0.53 -29.65
N LEU A 14 -42.26 -0.03 -30.85
CA LEU A 14 -42.54 -1.46 -31.02
C LEU A 14 -41.29 -2.34 -30.84
N PHE A 15 -40.08 -1.85 -31.17
CA PHE A 15 -38.83 -2.56 -30.85
C PHE A 15 -38.50 -2.55 -29.36
N LEU A 16 -38.90 -1.51 -28.61
CA LEU A 16 -38.69 -1.47 -27.16
C LEU A 16 -39.65 -2.38 -26.39
N ALA A 17 -40.86 -2.64 -26.92
CA ALA A 17 -41.85 -3.52 -26.31
C ALA A 17 -41.61 -5.03 -26.58
N LEU A 18 -40.91 -5.38 -27.67
CA LEU A 18 -40.59 -6.77 -28.04
C LEU A 18 -39.33 -7.32 -27.35
N LEU A 19 -38.53 -6.46 -26.70
CA LEU A 19 -37.41 -6.88 -25.84
C LEU A 19 -37.84 -7.23 -24.40
N ILE A 20 -39.14 -7.14 -24.08
CA ILE A 20 -39.68 -7.46 -22.74
C ILE A 20 -40.37 -8.83 -22.71
N THR A 21 -40.63 -9.48 -23.85
CA THR A 21 -41.27 -10.81 -23.91
C THR A 21 -40.34 -11.97 -24.31
N ALA A 22 -39.08 -11.69 -24.63
CA ALA A 22 -38.02 -12.69 -24.66
C ALA A 22 -37.15 -12.47 -23.43
N GLY A 23 -37.06 -13.47 -22.54
CA GLY A 23 -36.27 -13.46 -21.31
C GLY A 23 -34.77 -13.27 -21.55
N LEU A 24 -34.37 -12.06 -21.92
CA LEU A 24 -33.00 -11.61 -22.04
C LEU A 24 -32.70 -10.72 -20.85
N LEU A 25 -32.35 -11.39 -19.75
CA LEU A 25 -31.43 -10.91 -18.73
C LEU A 25 -31.54 -9.42 -18.38
N LEU A 26 -32.44 -9.15 -17.45
CA LEU A 26 -32.24 -8.08 -16.48
C LEU A 26 -30.98 -8.39 -15.64
N PHE A 27 -29.79 -8.22 -16.21
CA PHE A 27 -28.64 -7.78 -15.44
C PHE A 27 -28.80 -6.28 -15.20
N PHE A 28 -29.89 -5.91 -14.50
CA PHE A 28 -29.83 -4.73 -13.67
C PHE A 28 -28.63 -4.92 -12.76
N LEU A 29 -27.65 -4.04 -12.94
CA LEU A 29 -26.70 -3.57 -11.95
C LEU A 29 -27.08 -4.07 -10.56
N LYS A 30 -26.64 -5.29 -10.20
CA LYS A 30 -26.25 -5.49 -8.82
C LYS A 30 -25.09 -4.53 -8.68
N PRO A 31 -25.19 -3.46 -7.87
CA PRO A 31 -23.96 -2.93 -7.34
C PRO A 31 -23.31 -4.18 -6.77
N TRP A 32 -22.08 -4.47 -7.19
CA TRP A 32 -21.22 -5.24 -6.33
C TRP A 32 -21.08 -4.35 -5.09
N ALA A 33 -22.09 -4.39 -4.22
CA ALA A 33 -21.89 -4.29 -2.81
C ALA A 33 -20.76 -5.28 -2.63
N LYS A 34 -19.54 -4.73 -2.52
CA LYS A 34 -18.43 -5.43 -1.92
C LYS A 34 -19.10 -6.20 -0.82
N LYS A 35 -19.10 -7.53 -0.91
CA LYS A 35 -19.44 -8.36 0.23
C LYS A 35 -18.67 -7.67 1.34
N LYS A 36 -19.37 -7.08 2.30
CA LYS A 36 -18.74 -6.59 3.51
C LYS A 36 -18.24 -7.90 4.07
N ILE A 37 -17.03 -8.28 3.64
CA ILE A 37 -16.19 -9.23 4.32
C ILE A 37 -16.22 -8.60 5.69
N ASP A 38 -16.91 -9.24 6.62
CA ASP A 38 -16.88 -8.82 8.01
C ASP A 38 -15.40 -8.57 8.26
N THR A 39 -15.04 -7.29 8.42
CA THR A 39 -13.68 -6.91 8.77
C THR A 39 -13.36 -7.85 9.91
N PRO A 40 -12.31 -8.69 9.83
CA PRO A 40 -12.01 -9.61 10.91
C PRO A 40 -12.07 -8.78 12.18
N LEU A 41 -13.04 -9.10 13.03
CA LEU A 41 -13.20 -8.41 14.29
C LEU A 41 -11.84 -8.62 14.97
N GLY A 42 -11.15 -7.54 15.31
CA GLY A 42 -9.78 -7.62 15.80
C GLY A 42 -9.65 -8.69 16.88
N ILE A 43 -8.47 -9.29 17.00
CA ILE A 43 -8.24 -10.34 18.00
C ILE A 43 -8.68 -9.87 19.39
N PRO A 44 -9.24 -10.78 20.22
CA PRO A 44 -9.65 -10.45 21.58
C PRO A 44 -8.54 -9.75 22.38
N VAL A 45 -8.92 -8.86 23.32
CA VAL A 45 -7.96 -8.06 24.11
C VAL A 45 -6.98 -8.93 24.89
N ASP A 46 -7.43 -10.06 25.41
CA ASP A 46 -6.62 -11.06 26.11
C ASP A 46 -5.64 -11.81 25.19
N GLU A 47 -5.83 -11.74 23.87
CA GLU A 47 -4.90 -12.26 22.86
C GLU A 47 -3.93 -11.18 22.33
N HIS A 48 -4.04 -9.92 22.77
CA HIS A 48 -3.14 -8.86 22.34
C HIS A 48 -1.70 -9.18 22.75
N PRO A 49 -0.71 -8.98 21.87
CA PRO A 49 0.67 -9.31 22.18
C PRO A 49 1.21 -8.40 23.29
N ASN A 50 1.78 -9.00 24.33
CA ASN A 50 2.37 -8.27 25.46
C ASN A 50 3.71 -7.60 25.14
N PHE A 51 4.37 -8.01 24.06
CA PHE A 51 5.63 -7.46 23.58
C PHE A 51 5.43 -6.23 22.67
N ILE A 52 4.19 -5.78 22.41
CA ILE A 52 3.92 -4.49 21.76
C ILE A 52 3.23 -3.59 22.79
N GLN A 53 3.77 -2.38 22.95
CA GLN A 53 3.18 -1.38 23.84
C GLN A 53 2.82 -0.13 23.06
N VAL A 54 1.58 0.33 23.20
CA VAL A 54 1.05 1.54 22.58
C VAL A 54 0.84 2.60 23.65
N PHE A 55 1.45 3.76 23.47
CA PHE A 55 1.33 4.89 24.37
C PHE A 55 0.42 5.94 23.73
N THR A 56 -0.68 6.27 24.40
CA THR A 56 -1.62 7.31 23.98
C THR A 56 -1.70 8.42 25.03
N LEU A 57 -2.33 9.54 24.69
CA LEU A 57 -2.69 10.57 25.66
C LEU A 57 -4.19 10.57 25.93
N PHE A 58 -4.58 10.66 27.20
CA PHE A 58 -5.92 10.98 27.66
C PHE A 58 -5.83 12.13 28.64
N GLU A 59 -6.50 13.26 28.36
CA GLU A 59 -6.41 14.47 29.18
C GLU A 59 -4.94 14.90 29.49
N ASN A 60 -4.07 14.80 28.48
CA ASN A 60 -2.62 15.04 28.56
C ASN A 60 -1.84 14.10 29.51
N GLN A 61 -2.45 13.02 29.99
CA GLN A 61 -1.77 11.97 30.75
C GLN A 61 -1.44 10.79 29.84
N PRO A 62 -0.24 10.19 29.97
CA PRO A 62 0.14 9.02 29.20
C PRO A 62 -0.65 7.80 29.66
N MET A 63 -1.31 7.14 28.71
CA MET A 63 -1.99 5.86 28.90
C MET A 63 -1.22 4.79 28.12
N ILE A 64 -0.98 3.65 28.76
CA ILE A 64 -0.27 2.52 28.12
C ILE A 64 -1.30 1.44 27.84
N ASN A 65 -1.33 0.98 26.59
CA ASN A 65 -2.24 -0.07 26.10
C ASN A 65 -3.71 0.21 26.46
N ASP A 66 -4.17 1.46 26.25
CA ASP A 66 -5.59 1.77 26.31
C ASP A 66 -6.30 1.10 25.13
N THR A 67 -6.79 -0.12 25.36
CA THR A 67 -7.41 -0.97 24.34
C THR A 67 -8.73 -0.42 23.82
N THR A 68 -9.25 0.65 24.42
CA THR A 68 -10.42 1.37 23.86
C THR A 68 -10.05 2.23 22.65
N LYS A 69 -8.75 2.48 22.42
CA LYS A 69 -8.23 3.40 21.39
C LYS A 69 -7.81 2.71 20.10
N TYR A 70 -7.87 1.39 20.03
CA TYR A 70 -7.46 0.67 18.85
C TYR A 70 -8.07 -0.73 18.77
N THR A 71 -8.05 -1.29 17.55
CA THR A 71 -8.24 -2.72 17.32
C THR A 71 -6.93 -3.34 16.84
N VAL A 72 -6.74 -4.62 17.14
CA VAL A 72 -5.55 -5.37 16.73
C VAL A 72 -5.97 -6.47 15.78
N ASN A 73 -5.37 -6.53 14.59
CA ASN A 73 -5.50 -7.65 13.68
C ASN A 73 -4.22 -8.46 13.71
N LYS A 74 -4.34 -9.79 13.73
CA LYS A 74 -3.23 -10.71 13.53
C LYS A 74 -3.41 -11.40 12.20
N ARG A 75 -2.39 -11.37 11.36
CA ARG A 75 -2.34 -12.11 10.10
C ARG A 75 -1.06 -12.93 10.02
N SER A 76 -1.18 -14.14 9.50
CA SER A 76 -0.04 -14.98 9.14
C SER A 76 0.09 -14.99 7.63
N HIS A 77 1.25 -14.60 7.11
CA HIS A 77 1.56 -14.70 5.68
C HIS A 77 2.86 -15.49 5.52
N LEU A 78 2.77 -16.69 4.94
CA LEU A 78 3.86 -17.66 4.91
C LEU A 78 4.36 -17.95 6.35
N SER A 79 5.64 -17.70 6.64
CA SER A 79 6.25 -17.83 7.97
C SER A 79 6.24 -16.55 8.79
N SER A 80 5.70 -15.44 8.26
CA SER A 80 5.69 -14.14 8.94
C SER A 80 4.42 -13.97 9.78
N GLU A 81 4.62 -13.59 11.04
CA GLU A 81 3.55 -13.18 11.94
C GLU A 81 3.48 -11.66 11.97
N ILE A 82 2.31 -11.12 11.61
CA ILE A 82 2.11 -9.70 11.40
C ILE A 82 0.95 -9.22 12.26
N TYR A 83 1.22 -8.16 13.02
CA TYR A 83 0.24 -7.45 13.81
C TYR A 83 -0.03 -6.08 13.19
N GLU A 84 -1.31 -5.76 13.00
CA GLU A 84 -1.77 -4.45 12.54
C GLU A 84 -2.64 -3.84 13.64
N TYR A 85 -2.26 -2.64 14.08
CA TYR A 85 -3.03 -1.86 15.04
C TYR A 85 -3.73 -0.74 14.29
N CYS A 86 -5.06 -0.78 14.27
CA CYS A 86 -5.89 0.28 13.71
C CYS A 86 -6.32 1.21 14.84
N LEU A 87 -5.79 2.43 14.83
CA LEU A 87 -6.03 3.45 15.85
C LEU A 87 -7.36 4.17 15.56
N ASN A 88 -8.14 4.43 16.60
CA ASN A 88 -9.35 5.23 16.49
C ASN A 88 -9.02 6.68 16.15
N GLU A 89 -9.96 7.43 15.57
CA GLU A 89 -9.74 8.81 15.14
C GLU A 89 -9.33 9.75 16.29
N ASP A 90 -9.76 9.46 17.52
CA ASP A 90 -9.45 10.22 18.73
C ASP A 90 -8.21 9.69 19.49
N ALA A 91 -7.51 8.69 18.94
CA ALA A 91 -6.33 8.11 19.57
C ALA A 91 -5.10 8.99 19.36
N LEU A 92 -4.67 9.66 20.43
CA LEU A 92 -3.46 10.49 20.46
C LEU A 92 -2.21 9.62 20.70
N CYS A 93 -1.90 8.71 19.76
CA CYS A 93 -0.77 7.78 19.86
C CYS A 93 0.57 8.51 19.77
N THR A 94 1.35 8.49 20.85
CA THR A 94 2.62 9.22 20.97
C THR A 94 3.85 8.33 20.85
N GLN A 95 3.72 7.03 21.10
CA GLN A 95 4.83 6.10 21.01
C GLN A 95 4.34 4.67 20.83
N VAL A 96 5.13 3.87 20.11
CA VAL A 96 4.96 2.42 20.02
C VAL A 96 6.29 1.77 20.34
N LYS A 97 6.28 0.79 21.23
CA LYS A 97 7.42 -0.08 21.51
C LYS A 97 7.17 -1.50 20.99
N PHE A 98 8.26 -2.12 20.58
CA PHE A 98 8.34 -3.54 20.29
C PHE A 98 9.45 -4.13 21.16
N GLU A 99 9.10 -5.07 22.03
CA GLU A 99 9.91 -5.52 23.17
C GLU A 99 10.38 -4.28 23.97
N ASP A 100 11.67 -4.18 24.29
CA ASP A 100 12.23 -3.01 24.97
C ASP A 100 12.59 -1.85 24.02
N GLY A 101 12.50 -2.09 22.71
CA GLY A 101 12.89 -1.13 21.67
C GLY A 101 11.79 -0.14 21.31
N VAL A 102 12.17 1.12 21.06
CA VAL A 102 11.24 2.12 20.52
C VAL A 102 11.10 1.89 19.01
N PHE A 103 9.95 1.36 18.59
CA PHE A 103 9.62 1.17 17.18
C PHE A 103 9.31 2.49 16.50
N TRP A 104 8.48 3.31 17.15
CA TRP A 104 8.09 4.62 16.65
C TRP A 104 7.81 5.56 17.81
N LYS A 105 8.08 6.85 17.61
CA LYS A 105 7.76 7.92 18.54
C LYS A 105 7.29 9.15 17.77
N HIS A 106 6.24 9.79 18.25
CA HIS A 106 5.72 11.03 17.71
C HIS A 106 6.81 12.11 17.73
N SER A 107 7.02 12.76 16.58
CA SER A 107 7.97 13.86 16.45
C SER A 107 7.43 15.14 17.09
N GLU A 108 8.31 16.05 17.49
CA GLU A 108 7.90 17.39 17.92
C GLU A 108 7.33 18.23 16.76
N ASP A 109 7.62 17.84 15.51
CA ASP A 109 6.99 18.41 14.32
C ASP A 109 5.51 18.01 14.26
N SER A 110 4.65 18.90 14.76
CA SER A 110 3.20 18.72 14.84
C SER A 110 2.51 18.64 13.48
N ALA A 111 3.22 18.92 12.37
CA ALA A 111 2.64 18.93 11.03
C ALA A 111 2.13 17.55 10.58
N TYR A 112 2.70 16.46 11.11
CA TYR A 112 2.36 15.09 10.70
C TYR A 112 1.13 14.50 11.40
N GLY A 113 0.65 15.14 12.48
CA GLY A 113 -0.47 14.65 13.28
C GLY A 113 -0.21 13.26 13.89
N TYR A 114 -1.30 12.62 14.34
CA TYR A 114 -1.25 11.30 14.95
C TYR A 114 -1.42 10.19 13.89
N PRO A 115 -0.77 9.02 14.09
CA PRO A 115 -0.88 7.91 13.16
C PRO A 115 -2.30 7.33 13.17
N LYS A 116 -2.71 6.77 12.03
CA LYS A 116 -3.98 6.06 11.86
C LYS A 116 -3.85 4.56 12.12
N SER A 117 -2.69 4.01 11.78
CA SER A 117 -2.39 2.61 12.06
C SER A 117 -0.89 2.39 12.08
N PHE A 118 -0.48 1.25 12.62
CA PHE A 118 0.86 0.75 12.40
C PHE A 118 0.84 -0.77 12.24
N THR A 119 1.83 -1.28 11.51
CA THR A 119 1.99 -2.70 11.23
C THR A 119 3.38 -3.14 11.66
N LEU A 120 3.46 -4.28 12.33
CA LEU A 120 4.71 -4.92 12.75
C LEU A 120 4.71 -6.37 12.27
N ASP A 121 5.65 -6.69 11.38
CA ASP A 121 6.04 -8.07 11.07
C ASP A 121 7.11 -8.48 12.07
N VAL A 122 6.72 -9.28 13.05
CA VAL A 122 7.57 -9.62 14.21
C VAL A 122 8.60 -10.69 13.87
N THR A 123 8.38 -11.44 12.78
CA THR A 123 9.32 -12.43 12.25
C THR A 123 10.43 -11.73 11.48
N ASP A 124 10.06 -10.88 10.51
CA ASP A 124 11.03 -10.18 9.65
C ASP A 124 11.60 -8.91 10.29
N LYS A 125 11.12 -8.54 11.48
CA LYS A 125 11.49 -7.34 12.25
C LYS A 125 11.44 -6.07 11.40
N LYS A 126 10.33 -5.92 10.66
CA LYS A 126 10.01 -4.76 9.81
C LYS A 126 8.63 -4.24 10.17
N GLY A 127 8.37 -2.97 9.90
CA GLY A 127 7.07 -2.39 10.17
C GLY A 127 6.84 -1.07 9.47
N SER A 128 5.64 -0.56 9.60
CA SER A 128 5.24 0.74 9.05
C SER A 128 4.31 1.48 9.99
N VAL A 129 4.35 2.80 9.92
CA VAL A 129 3.41 3.70 10.60
C VAL A 129 2.72 4.52 9.54
N THR A 130 1.39 4.43 9.51
CA THR A 130 0.53 5.00 8.48
C THR A 130 -0.15 6.24 9.00
N PHE A 131 -0.02 7.33 8.26
CA PHE A 131 -0.66 8.62 8.52
C PHE A 131 -1.71 8.92 7.45
N LYS A 132 -2.22 10.15 7.43
CA LYS A 132 -3.25 10.57 6.47
C LYS A 132 -2.76 10.55 5.02
N ASP A 133 -1.53 11.00 4.77
CA ASP A 133 -0.99 11.27 3.44
C ASP A 133 0.38 10.62 3.19
N HIS A 134 0.92 9.90 4.17
CA HIS A 134 2.21 9.25 4.08
C HIS A 134 2.31 7.99 4.94
N ILE A 135 3.28 7.14 4.63
CA ILE A 135 3.63 5.94 5.39
C ILE A 135 5.13 5.98 5.66
N CYS A 136 5.51 5.82 6.92
CA CYS A 136 6.91 5.71 7.36
C CYS A 136 7.25 4.24 7.58
N TYR A 137 8.32 3.76 6.98
CA TYR A 137 8.73 2.36 7.06
C TYR A 137 10.00 2.18 7.88
N TYR A 138 10.00 1.16 8.72
CA TYR A 138 11.05 0.89 9.69
C TYR A 138 11.54 -0.55 9.58
N ARG A 139 12.81 -0.75 9.95
CA ARG A 139 13.41 -2.08 10.11
C ARG A 139 14.30 -2.09 11.35
N LEU A 140 14.25 -3.16 12.13
CA LEU A 140 15.14 -3.35 13.26
C LEU A 140 16.52 -3.77 12.73
N GLU A 141 17.54 -2.98 13.05
CA GLU A 141 18.93 -3.26 12.68
C GLU A 141 19.82 -2.89 13.87
N ASP A 142 20.74 -3.78 14.24
CA ASP A 142 21.63 -3.56 15.39
C ASP A 142 20.86 -3.24 16.69
N SER A 143 19.73 -3.93 16.88
CA SER A 143 18.80 -3.73 18.01
C SER A 143 18.13 -2.34 18.06
N VAL A 144 18.21 -1.55 16.99
CA VAL A 144 17.58 -0.23 16.89
C VAL A 144 16.65 -0.19 15.67
N TRP A 145 15.42 0.30 15.87
CA TRP A 145 14.51 0.54 14.77
C TRP A 145 14.98 1.74 13.95
N LYS A 146 15.33 1.49 12.69
CA LYS A 146 15.80 2.53 11.77
C LYS A 146 14.71 2.88 10.79
N HIS A 147 14.40 4.17 10.67
CA HIS A 147 13.54 4.71 9.62
C HIS A 147 14.23 4.51 8.27
N LYS A 148 13.64 3.69 7.40
CA LYS A 148 14.20 3.36 6.08
C LYS A 148 13.76 4.33 5.00
N PHE A 149 12.47 4.64 4.94
CA PHE A 149 11.94 5.64 4.01
C PHE A 149 10.52 6.06 4.41
N THR A 150 10.09 7.18 3.86
CA THR A 150 8.71 7.65 3.86
C THR A 150 8.16 7.64 2.44
N ALA A 151 7.00 7.03 2.23
CA ALA A 151 6.24 7.20 0.98
C ALA A 151 5.15 8.25 1.19
N ARG A 152 5.06 9.26 0.32
CA ARG A 152 4.01 10.29 0.36
C ARG A 152 3.11 10.18 -0.85
N MET A 153 1.81 10.33 -0.64
CA MET A 153 0.78 10.20 -1.68
C MET A 153 1.03 11.12 -2.90
N ASN A 154 1.53 12.33 -2.67
CA ASN A 154 1.83 13.33 -3.71
C ASN A 154 3.26 13.24 -4.29
N CYS A 155 4.08 12.30 -3.82
CA CYS A 155 5.49 12.13 -4.22
C CYS A 155 5.75 10.76 -4.89
N LEU A 156 4.73 10.19 -5.55
CA LEU A 156 4.86 8.92 -6.24
C LEU A 156 5.44 9.08 -7.66
N ILE A 157 6.39 8.22 -8.01
CA ILE A 157 7.20 8.30 -9.23
C ILE A 157 6.80 7.20 -10.23
N ASP A 158 6.64 7.58 -11.49
CA ASP A 158 6.61 6.67 -12.63
C ASP A 158 8.04 6.43 -13.12
N LEU A 159 8.56 5.21 -12.89
CA LEU A 159 9.93 4.85 -13.25
C LEU A 159 9.99 4.26 -14.65
N ASP A 160 10.89 4.78 -15.48
CA ASP A 160 11.26 4.22 -16.77
C ASP A 160 12.71 3.71 -16.66
N ILE A 161 12.90 2.38 -16.67
CA ILE A 161 14.20 1.77 -16.38
C ILE A 161 15.19 1.89 -17.55
N ASP A 162 14.75 2.32 -18.72
CA ASP A 162 15.64 2.57 -19.86
C ASP A 162 16.20 4.00 -19.83
N LYS A 163 15.49 4.93 -19.18
CA LYS A 163 15.99 6.28 -18.89
C LYS A 163 16.95 6.22 -17.71
N LYS A 164 18.19 5.80 -17.99
CA LYS A 164 19.32 5.74 -17.05
C LYS A 164 19.84 7.15 -16.67
N GLN A 165 18.96 8.04 -16.21
CA GLN A 165 19.29 9.40 -15.81
C GLN A 165 19.10 9.60 -14.31
N PHE A 166 20.06 10.30 -13.70
CA PHE A 166 19.93 10.76 -12.31
C PHE A 166 18.83 11.82 -12.23
N THR A 167 18.02 11.75 -11.17
CA THR A 167 17.03 12.80 -10.87
C THR A 167 17.19 13.23 -9.41
N ASP A 168 16.64 14.39 -9.07
CA ASP A 168 16.49 14.85 -7.69
C ASP A 168 15.52 14.00 -6.86
N ARG A 169 14.74 13.11 -7.50
CA ARG A 169 13.72 12.28 -6.83
C ARG A 169 14.14 10.84 -6.60
N TYR A 170 15.16 10.36 -7.29
CA TYR A 170 15.71 9.01 -7.13
C TYR A 170 17.12 8.92 -7.70
N PHE A 171 17.91 8.02 -7.14
CA PHE A 171 19.28 7.74 -7.58
C PHE A 171 19.46 6.28 -8.01
N LEU A 172 20.51 6.05 -8.80
CA LEU A 172 20.89 4.73 -9.28
C LEU A 172 22.13 4.25 -8.50
N LYS A 173 22.10 2.99 -8.06
CA LYS A 173 23.25 2.27 -7.48
C LYS A 173 23.58 1.08 -8.37
N LYS A 174 24.80 1.02 -8.90
CA LYS A 174 25.25 -0.08 -9.76
C LYS A 174 26.27 -0.94 -9.03
N GLU A 175 26.07 -2.25 -9.08
CA GLU A 175 26.97 -3.25 -8.49
C GLU A 175 27.01 -4.48 -9.41
N GLY A 176 28.10 -4.63 -10.17
CA GLY A 176 28.23 -5.68 -11.18
C GLY A 176 27.11 -5.61 -12.22
N GLN A 177 26.37 -6.73 -12.35
CA GLN A 177 25.21 -6.88 -13.25
C GLN A 177 23.91 -6.28 -12.70
N TYR A 178 23.91 -5.79 -11.46
CA TYR A 178 22.73 -5.23 -10.81
C TYR A 178 22.73 -3.69 -10.90
N THR A 179 21.59 -3.13 -11.30
CA THR A 179 21.28 -1.71 -11.19
C THR A 179 20.06 -1.53 -10.29
N ARG A 180 20.22 -0.84 -9.17
CA ARG A 180 19.14 -0.54 -8.24
C ARG A 180 18.74 0.92 -8.34
N TYR A 181 17.45 1.15 -8.59
CA TYR A 181 16.78 2.44 -8.51
C TYR A 181 16.24 2.62 -7.09
N VAL A 182 16.60 3.73 -6.45
CA VAL A 182 16.20 4.02 -5.06
C VAL A 182 15.64 5.44 -5.02
N PRO A 183 14.35 5.63 -4.68
CA PRO A 183 13.78 6.95 -4.45
C PRO A 183 14.53 7.69 -3.35
N ASP A 184 14.57 9.01 -3.46
CA ASP A 184 15.00 9.85 -2.36
C ASP A 184 13.93 9.86 -1.24
N PHE A 185 14.30 10.34 -0.06
CA PHE A 185 13.43 10.33 1.10
C PHE A 185 12.13 11.12 0.87
N GLY A 186 10.99 10.49 1.13
CA GLY A 186 9.66 11.05 0.84
C GLY A 186 9.05 10.58 -0.47
N TYR A 187 9.83 9.96 -1.36
CA TYR A 187 9.38 9.43 -2.64
C TYR A 187 9.24 7.90 -2.62
N ALA A 188 8.39 7.39 -3.51
CA ALA A 188 8.27 5.96 -3.80
C ALA A 188 7.86 5.74 -5.26
N PHE A 189 8.13 4.58 -5.83
CA PHE A 189 7.68 4.24 -7.18
C PHE A 189 6.25 3.72 -7.16
N LYS A 190 5.41 4.25 -8.06
CA LYS A 190 4.05 3.75 -8.31
C LYS A 190 3.91 3.01 -9.62
N SER A 191 4.89 3.13 -10.53
CA SER A 191 4.92 2.35 -11.75
C SER A 191 6.35 2.09 -12.23
N VAL A 192 6.50 1.04 -13.03
CA VAL A 192 7.77 0.66 -13.68
C VAL A 192 7.50 0.32 -15.13
N THR A 193 8.22 0.95 -16.05
CA THR A 193 8.16 0.71 -17.48
C THR A 193 9.53 0.29 -18.04
N ALA A 194 9.50 -0.51 -19.11
CA ALA A 194 10.67 -0.93 -19.88
C ALA A 194 10.27 -1.13 -21.35
N GLY A 195 11.05 -0.62 -22.30
CA GLY A 195 10.79 -0.65 -23.73
C GLY A 195 9.48 0.04 -24.12
N GLY A 196 9.03 1.04 -23.35
CA GLY A 196 7.72 1.65 -23.49
C GLY A 196 6.54 0.79 -22.99
N ARG A 197 6.78 -0.43 -22.48
CA ARG A 197 5.77 -1.30 -21.88
C ARG A 197 5.69 -1.09 -20.37
N CYS A 198 4.47 -1.04 -19.84
CA CYS A 198 4.23 -1.07 -18.39
C CYS A 198 4.47 -2.49 -17.85
N LEU A 199 5.38 -2.63 -16.89
CA LEU A 199 5.65 -3.88 -16.19
C LEU A 199 4.80 -3.99 -14.92
N TRP A 200 4.73 -2.90 -14.16
CA TRP A 200 4.06 -2.85 -12.86
C TRP A 200 3.46 -1.47 -12.60
N LYS A 201 2.32 -1.42 -11.89
CA LYS A 201 1.68 -0.18 -11.44
C LYS A 201 0.83 -0.41 -10.19
N THR A 202 0.75 0.61 -9.33
CA THR A 202 -0.19 0.72 -8.21
C THR A 202 -0.74 2.15 -8.11
N GLU A 203 -1.90 2.30 -7.48
CA GLU A 203 -2.42 3.59 -6.98
C GLU A 203 -2.48 3.60 -5.44
N ASP A 204 -2.23 2.46 -4.80
CA ASP A 204 -2.19 2.33 -3.35
C ASP A 204 -0.79 2.63 -2.82
N LEU A 205 -0.74 3.48 -1.79
CA LEU A 205 0.49 3.95 -1.17
C LEU A 205 1.21 2.83 -0.41
N ASP A 206 0.48 1.93 0.26
CA ASP A 206 1.09 0.80 0.99
C ASP A 206 1.74 -0.22 0.04
N SER A 207 1.22 -0.28 -1.19
CA SER A 207 1.76 -1.07 -2.28
C SER A 207 2.84 -0.34 -3.09
N SER A 208 3.22 0.89 -2.73
CA SER A 208 4.27 1.63 -3.44
C SER A 208 5.66 1.03 -3.18
N SER A 209 6.56 1.16 -4.15
CA SER A 209 7.85 0.48 -4.11
C SER A 209 8.99 1.41 -3.67
N PRO A 210 9.78 1.04 -2.64
CA PRO A 210 10.95 1.80 -2.24
C PRO A 210 12.21 1.49 -3.04
N SER A 211 12.18 0.49 -3.92
CA SER A 211 13.29 0.24 -4.83
C SER A 211 12.93 -0.74 -5.93
N VAL A 212 13.55 -0.52 -7.09
CA VAL A 212 13.46 -1.43 -8.23
C VAL A 212 14.88 -1.90 -8.54
N THR A 213 15.08 -3.20 -8.65
CA THR A 213 16.38 -3.79 -9.00
C THR A 213 16.30 -4.45 -10.37
N VAL A 214 17.18 -4.04 -11.26
CA VAL A 214 17.37 -4.65 -12.58
C VAL A 214 18.62 -5.50 -12.53
N ASN A 215 18.50 -6.76 -12.95
CA ASN A 215 19.59 -7.70 -13.11
C ASN A 215 19.80 -7.98 -14.60
N GLU A 216 20.93 -7.56 -15.14
CA GLU A 216 21.33 -7.82 -16.53
C GLU A 216 21.86 -9.25 -16.64
N LEU A 217 21.27 -10.08 -17.49
CA LEU A 217 21.63 -11.49 -17.65
C LEU A 217 22.65 -11.66 -18.78
N ALA A 218 23.40 -12.77 -18.73
CA ALA A 218 24.39 -13.09 -19.77
C ALA A 218 23.78 -13.25 -21.18
N SER A 219 22.49 -13.59 -21.28
CA SER A 219 21.75 -13.64 -22.55
C SER A 219 21.47 -12.26 -23.15
N GLY A 220 21.66 -11.17 -22.39
CA GLY A 220 21.19 -9.83 -22.71
C GLY A 220 19.77 -9.53 -22.20
N ASP A 221 19.05 -10.55 -21.71
CA ASP A 221 17.75 -10.35 -21.06
C ASP A 221 17.92 -9.65 -19.71
N ARG A 222 16.82 -9.10 -19.19
CA ARG A 222 16.79 -8.43 -17.89
C ARG A 222 15.74 -9.05 -16.98
N SER A 223 16.12 -9.31 -15.74
CA SER A 223 15.16 -9.57 -14.66
C SER A 223 14.94 -8.30 -13.85
N VAL A 224 13.68 -7.88 -13.72
CA VAL A 224 13.28 -6.64 -13.02
C VAL A 224 12.50 -7.03 -11.77
N THR A 225 13.03 -6.67 -10.60
CA THR A 225 12.40 -6.90 -9.29
C THR A 225 11.88 -5.59 -8.72
N VAL A 226 10.57 -5.50 -8.52
CA VAL A 226 9.90 -4.42 -7.80
C VAL A 226 9.74 -4.86 -6.34
N ASN A 227 10.42 -4.18 -5.43
CA ASN A 227 10.38 -4.54 -4.01
C ASN A 227 9.13 -3.95 -3.35
N ILE A 228 8.44 -4.72 -2.51
CA ILE A 228 7.26 -4.30 -1.76
C ILE A 228 7.53 -4.58 -0.27
N ILE A 229 7.28 -3.62 0.63
CA ILE A 229 7.62 -3.82 2.06
C ILE A 229 6.65 -4.75 2.77
N ASN A 230 5.36 -4.44 2.68
CA ASN A 230 4.31 -5.14 3.42
C ASN A 230 3.69 -6.30 2.61
N GLY A 231 4.35 -6.72 1.53
CA GLY A 231 3.87 -7.70 0.57
C GLY A 231 4.99 -8.43 -0.17
N ALA A 232 4.59 -9.25 -1.14
CA ALA A 232 5.54 -9.98 -1.97
C ALA A 232 6.17 -9.07 -3.04
N ASN A 233 7.46 -9.28 -3.31
CA ASN A 233 8.11 -8.63 -4.44
C ASN A 233 7.53 -9.13 -5.77
N HIS A 234 7.48 -8.25 -6.77
CA HIS A 234 7.11 -8.63 -8.14
C HIS A 234 8.37 -8.79 -8.99
N VAL A 235 8.44 -9.86 -9.80
CA VAL A 235 9.57 -10.14 -10.67
C VAL A 235 9.08 -10.27 -12.12
N PHE A 236 9.75 -9.57 -13.03
CA PHE A 236 9.41 -9.54 -14.46
C PHE A 236 10.63 -9.89 -15.30
N MET A 237 10.42 -10.61 -16.40
CA MET A 237 11.45 -10.84 -17.43
C MET A 237 11.23 -9.89 -18.59
N VAL A 238 12.30 -9.23 -19.02
CA VAL A 238 12.32 -8.35 -20.19
C VAL A 238 13.36 -8.92 -21.15
N ASN A 239 12.90 -9.45 -22.27
CA ASN A 239 13.78 -10.09 -23.24
C ASN A 239 14.65 -9.05 -23.96
N ALA A 240 15.85 -9.45 -24.36
CA ALA A 240 16.64 -8.70 -25.32
C ALA A 240 15.86 -8.55 -26.63
N ASN A 241 15.94 -7.37 -27.23
CA ASN A 241 15.44 -7.12 -28.58
C ASN A 241 16.46 -7.58 -29.63
#